data_AF-A0A6C0L2G3-F1
#
_entry.id   AF-A0A6C0L2G3-F1
#
_cell.length_a   1.000
_cell.length_b   1.000
_cell.length_c   1.000
_cell.angle_alpha   90.00
_cell.angle_beta   90.00
_cell.angle_gamma   90.00
#
_symmetry.space_group_name_H-M   'P 1'
#
loop_
_entity.id
_entity.type
_entity.pdbx_description
1 polymer ?
#
loop_
_entity_poly.entity_id
_entity_poly.type
_entity_poly.pdbx_seq_one_letter_code
_entity_poly.pdbx_strand_id
1 'polypeptide(L)'
;MSSLNIHQLYETIEEKNMKRLQKFDDILKQIHTRIKYNAGLERTYCFFQIPEFIIGVPLYNIDDLRKYLIQSLAKDGFQHMYIDPNWLFISWEMKTKKKVGVKPTKKKKSDYKLIDEYKPNGGFVYNENDLLAMQEKTMKLS
;
A
#
# COMPACT_ATOMS: atom_id res chain seq x y z
N MET A 1 25.98 50.01 -24.44
CA MET A 1 24.60 49.50 -24.30
C MET A 1 24.70 48.01 -24.01
N SER A 2 24.64 47.59 -22.76
CA SER A 2 24.57 46.18 -22.38
C SER A 2 23.11 45.72 -22.56
N SER A 3 22.80 45.04 -23.66
CA SER A 3 21.50 44.35 -23.78
C SER A 3 21.60 43.00 -23.06
N LEU A 4 20.70 42.77 -22.11
CA LEU A 4 20.64 41.52 -21.36
C LEU A 4 19.77 40.53 -22.16
N ASN A 5 20.35 39.40 -22.56
CA ASN A 5 19.63 38.39 -23.33
C ASN A 5 18.81 37.49 -22.40
N ILE A 6 17.50 37.43 -22.61
CA ILE A 6 16.59 36.69 -21.73
C ILE A 6 16.86 35.18 -21.71
N HIS A 7 17.40 34.60 -22.78
CA HIS A 7 17.74 33.18 -22.84
C HIS A 7 18.92 32.81 -21.93
N GLN A 8 19.91 33.71 -21.78
CA GLN A 8 21.06 33.49 -20.91
C GLN A 8 20.65 33.46 -19.42
N LEU A 9 19.58 34.17 -19.05
CA LEU A 9 19.01 34.09 -17.70
C LEU A 9 18.42 32.70 -17.41
N TYR A 10 17.68 32.13 -18.37
CA TYR A 10 17.10 30.79 -18.22
C TYR A 10 18.15 29.68 -18.24
N GLU A 11 19.23 29.82 -19.01
CA GLU A 11 20.32 28.84 -19.09
C GLU A 11 20.89 28.49 -17.72
N THR A 12 21.13 29.50 -16.87
CA THR A 12 21.64 29.26 -15.51
C THR A 12 20.64 28.54 -14.58
N ILE A 13 19.35 28.68 -14.83
CA ILE A 13 18.29 28.00 -14.09
C ILE A 13 18.20 26.53 -14.54
N GLU A 14 18.21 26.30 -15.85
CA GLU A 14 18.21 24.98 -16.45
C GLU A 14 19.44 24.17 -16.01
N GLU A 15 20.63 24.77 -16.00
CA GLU A 15 21.83 24.11 -15.49
C GLU A 15 21.69 23.65 -14.04
N LYS A 16 21.06 24.47 -13.18
CA LYS A 16 20.83 24.11 -11.78
C LYS A 16 19.82 22.96 -11.66
N ASN A 17 18.76 22.99 -12.46
CA ASN A 17 17.77 21.91 -12.53
C ASN A 17 18.40 20.61 -13.02
N MET A 18 19.23 20.66 -14.05
CA MET A 18 19.97 19.50 -14.56
C MET A 18 20.91 18.91 -13.51
N LYS A 19 21.66 19.74 -12.79
CA LYS A 19 22.52 19.29 -11.67
C LYS A 19 21.68 18.61 -10.58
N ARG A 20 20.51 19.15 -10.24
CA ARG A 20 19.59 18.55 -9.26
C ARG A 20 19.07 17.18 -9.72
N LEU A 21 18.65 17.07 -10.98
CA LEU A 21 18.21 15.80 -11.60
C LEU A 21 19.32 14.76 -11.58
N GLN A 22 20.56 15.14 -11.92
CA GLN A 22 21.72 14.24 -11.83
C GLN A 22 21.90 13.67 -10.43
N LYS A 23 21.69 14.46 -9.37
CA LYS A 23 21.78 13.97 -7.99
C LYS A 23 20.67 12.99 -7.63
N PHE A 24 19.46 13.21 -8.13
CA PHE A 24 18.36 12.27 -7.95
C PHE A 24 18.68 10.93 -8.64
N ASP A 25 19.25 10.98 -9.84
CA ASP A 25 19.70 9.80 -10.58
C ASP A 25 20.85 9.06 -9.88
N ASP A 26 21.79 9.79 -9.29
CA ASP A 26 22.88 9.19 -8.50
C ASP A 26 22.32 8.35 -7.33
N ILE A 27 21.30 8.85 -6.63
CA ILE A 27 20.63 8.13 -5.53
C ILE A 27 19.83 6.94 -6.07
N LEU A 28 19.10 7.13 -7.17
CA LEU A 28 18.36 6.04 -7.82
C LEU A 28 19.29 4.89 -8.23
N LYS A 29 20.48 5.21 -8.76
CA LYS A 29 21.51 4.23 -9.11
C LYS A 29 22.03 3.45 -7.90
N GLN A 30 22.14 4.09 -6.73
CA GLN A 30 22.50 3.40 -5.48
C GLN A 30 21.41 2.40 -5.07
N ILE A 31 20.13 2.80 -5.19
CA ILE A 31 19.00 1.90 -4.93
C ILE A 31 19.06 0.69 -5.87
N HIS A 32 19.26 0.89 -7.17
CA HIS A 32 19.34 -0.20 -8.15
C HIS A 32 20.51 -1.14 -7.86
N THR A 33 21.67 -0.61 -7.48
CA THR A 33 22.82 -1.42 -7.04
C THR A 33 22.49 -2.25 -5.80
N ARG A 34 21.79 -1.65 -4.82
CA ARG A 34 21.37 -2.36 -3.61
C ARG A 34 20.33 -3.44 -3.89
N ILE A 35 19.41 -3.21 -4.83
CA ILE A 35 18.45 -4.21 -5.30
C ILE A 35 19.21 -5.40 -5.91
N LYS A 36 20.13 -5.13 -6.85
CA LYS A 36 20.95 -6.20 -7.48
C LYS A 36 21.74 -7.00 -6.46
N TYR A 37 22.33 -6.34 -5.47
CA TYR A 37 23.05 -6.99 -4.39
C TYR A 37 22.14 -7.93 -3.58
N ASN A 38 20.96 -7.46 -3.16
CA ASN A 38 20.00 -8.27 -2.39
C ASN A 38 19.41 -9.43 -3.22
N ALA A 39 19.20 -9.22 -4.52
CA ALA A 39 18.77 -10.28 -5.42
C ALA A 39 19.83 -11.40 -5.53
N GLY A 40 21.12 -11.06 -5.51
CA GLY A 40 22.21 -12.03 -5.43
C GLY A 40 22.26 -12.81 -4.11
N LEU A 41 21.66 -12.28 -3.03
CA LEU A 41 21.51 -12.94 -1.73
C LEU A 41 20.20 -13.71 -1.61
N GLU A 42 19.52 -13.99 -2.72
CA GLU A 42 18.22 -14.69 -2.79
C GLU A 42 17.08 -13.98 -2.03
N ARG A 43 17.22 -12.68 -1.77
CA ARG A 43 16.15 -11.86 -1.18
C ARG A 43 15.29 -11.25 -2.28
N THR A 44 14.00 -11.09 -1.98
CA THR A 44 12.99 -10.52 -2.90
C THR A 44 12.58 -9.09 -2.54
N TYR A 45 13.22 -8.53 -1.52
CA TYR A 45 12.95 -7.19 -1.00
C TYR A 45 14.24 -6.50 -0.54
N CYS A 46 14.19 -5.17 -0.47
CA CYS A 46 15.22 -4.37 0.15
C CYS A 46 14.61 -3.18 0.90
N PHE A 47 15.32 -2.75 1.93
CA PHE A 47 15.06 -1.50 2.62
C PHE A 47 16.14 -0.50 2.24
N PHE A 48 15.72 0.71 1.90
CA PHE A 48 16.60 1.83 1.61
C PHE A 48 16.20 3.01 2.49
N GLN A 49 17.16 3.56 3.23
CA GLN A 49 16.94 4.79 3.97
C GLN A 49 17.30 5.96 3.06
N ILE A 50 16.34 6.85 2.82
CA ILE A 50 16.56 8.05 2.01
C ILE A 50 17.38 9.03 2.87
N PRO A 51 18.57 9.47 2.42
CA PRO A 51 19.34 10.46 3.15
C PRO A 51 18.61 11.81 3.12
N GLU A 52 18.56 12.48 4.28
CA GLU A 52 17.98 13.82 4.41
C GLU A 52 18.91 14.89 3.84
N PHE A 53 20.22 14.69 4.01
CA PHE A 53 21.25 15.52 3.42
C PHE A 53 22.48 14.66 3.11
N ILE A 54 23.32 15.13 2.19
CA ILE A 54 24.58 14.50 1.82
C ILE A 54 25.67 15.56 1.91
N ILE A 55 26.74 15.27 2.64
CA ILE A 55 27.88 16.19 2.76
C ILE A 55 28.51 16.40 1.38
N GLY A 56 28.75 17.66 1.02
CA GLY A 56 29.31 18.04 -0.28
C GLY A 56 28.28 18.13 -1.41
N VAL A 57 26.99 17.92 -1.12
CA VAL A 57 25.88 18.14 -2.07
C VAL A 57 25.08 19.35 -1.59
N PRO A 58 24.62 20.24 -2.50
CA PRO A 58 23.75 21.34 -2.11
C PRO A 58 22.45 20.84 -1.47
N LEU A 59 21.86 21.68 -0.62
CA LEU A 59 20.56 21.41 0.00
C LEU A 59 19.52 21.07 -1.07
N TYR A 60 18.88 19.91 -0.94
CA TYR A 60 17.80 19.46 -1.83
C TYR A 60 16.52 19.24 -1.03
N ASN A 61 15.38 19.32 -1.72
CA ASN A 61 14.09 19.01 -1.13
C ASN A 61 13.88 17.49 -1.09
N ILE A 62 13.70 16.95 0.12
CA ILE A 62 13.51 15.51 0.36
C ILE A 62 12.18 15.03 -0.21
N ASP A 63 11.12 15.85 -0.16
CA ASP A 63 9.82 15.48 -0.70
C ASP A 63 9.86 15.31 -2.22
N ASP A 64 10.60 16.18 -2.91
CA ASP A 64 10.79 16.09 -4.36
C ASP A 64 11.62 14.86 -4.74
N LEU A 65 12.70 14.58 -4.00
CA LEU A 65 13.50 13.38 -4.17
C LEU A 65 12.65 12.12 -3.96
N ARG A 66 11.86 12.08 -2.87
CA ARG A 66 10.97 10.96 -2.54
C ARG A 66 9.98 10.72 -3.65
N LYS A 67 9.31 11.77 -4.13
CA LYS A 67 8.35 11.70 -5.24
C LYS A 67 9.01 11.19 -6.51
N TYR A 68 10.21 11.67 -6.83
CA TYR A 68 10.97 11.21 -7.99
C TYR A 68 11.30 9.72 -7.90
N LEU A 69 11.84 9.25 -6.76
CA LEU A 69 12.18 7.84 -6.56
C LEU A 69 10.95 6.94 -6.64
N ILE A 70 9.83 7.33 -6.04
CA ILE A 70 8.56 6.60 -6.10
C ILE A 70 8.08 6.47 -7.54
N GLN A 71 8.09 7.56 -8.31
CA GLN A 71 7.66 7.56 -9.71
C GLN A 71 8.58 6.71 -10.59
N SER A 72 9.89 6.79 -10.39
CA SER A 72 10.88 5.98 -11.12
C SER A 72 10.73 4.48 -10.80
N LEU A 73 10.59 4.12 -9.52
CA LEU A 73 10.37 2.72 -9.11
C LEU A 73 9.03 2.17 -9.63
N ALA A 74 7.98 3.00 -9.65
CA ALA A 74 6.69 2.62 -10.22
C ALA A 74 6.78 2.37 -11.73
N LYS A 75 7.53 3.21 -12.46
CA LYS A 75 7.78 3.04 -13.90
C LYS A 75 8.51 1.73 -14.21
N ASP A 76 9.44 1.34 -13.35
CA ASP A 76 10.18 0.08 -13.48
C ASP A 76 9.37 -1.15 -13.04
N GLY A 77 8.20 -0.95 -12.42
CA GLY A 77 7.29 -2.02 -12.00
C GLY A 77 7.57 -2.61 -10.62
N PHE A 78 8.41 -1.96 -9.81
CA PHE A 78 8.68 -2.39 -8.44
C PHE A 78 7.54 -2.03 -7.49
N GLN A 79 7.24 -2.94 -6.56
CA GLN A 79 6.34 -2.63 -5.45
C GLN A 79 7.11 -1.82 -4.42
N HIS A 80 6.59 -0.67 -4.02
CA HIS A 80 7.23 0.22 -3.07
C HIS A 80 6.25 0.62 -1.95
N MET A 81 6.78 0.85 -0.76
CA MET A 81 6.04 1.38 0.39
C MET A 81 6.93 2.34 1.16
N TYR A 82 6.40 3.52 1.48
CA TYR A 82 7.09 4.50 2.31
C TYR A 82 6.73 4.28 3.78
N ILE A 83 7.73 4.34 4.65
CA ILE A 83 7.61 4.16 6.10
C ILE A 83 8.34 5.34 6.76
N ASP A 84 7.65 6.04 7.65
CA ASP A 84 8.23 7.17 8.38
C ASP A 84 9.37 6.73 9.33
N PRO A 85 10.43 7.55 9.51
CA PRO A 85 10.58 8.91 8.97
C PRO A 85 11.19 8.99 7.56
N ASN A 86 11.97 8.02 7.06
CA ASN A 86 12.61 8.11 5.74
C ASN A 86 12.95 6.73 5.12
N TRP A 87 12.18 5.70 5.47
CA TRP A 87 12.40 4.36 4.96
C TRP A 87 11.58 4.12 3.69
N LEU A 88 12.26 3.56 2.69
CA LEU A 88 11.66 3.10 1.45
C LEU A 88 11.81 1.59 1.39
N PHE A 89 10.69 0.89 1.51
CA PHE A 89 10.60 -0.54 1.25
C PHE A 89 10.38 -0.75 -0.23
N ILE A 90 11.16 -1.65 -0.83
CA ILE A 90 11.08 -2.02 -2.24
C ILE A 90 11.04 -3.54 -2.32
N SER A 91 10.08 -4.07 -3.06
CA SER A 91 9.94 -5.50 -3.32
C SER A 91 9.75 -5.76 -4.81
N TRP A 92 10.39 -6.81 -5.29
CA TRP A 92 10.26 -7.34 -6.66
C TRP A 92 9.68 -8.76 -6.65
N GLU A 93 8.87 -9.08 -5.64
CA GLU A 93 8.17 -10.36 -5.63
C GLU A 93 7.25 -10.46 -6.84
N MET A 94 7.53 -11.45 -7.69
CA MET A 94 6.62 -11.87 -8.73
C MET A 94 5.32 -12.27 -8.03
N LYS A 95 4.24 -11.52 -8.29
CA LYS A 95 2.90 -11.93 -7.89
C LYS A 95 2.57 -13.21 -8.65
N THR A 96 3.00 -14.35 -8.11
CA THR A 96 2.46 -15.63 -8.51
C THR A 96 0.97 -15.49 -8.30
N LYS A 97 0.19 -15.65 -9.37
CA LYS A 97 -1.27 -15.68 -9.31
C LYS A 97 -1.65 -16.89 -8.47
N LYS A 98 -1.51 -16.81 -7.13
CA LYS A 98 -2.19 -17.71 -6.22
C LYS A 98 -3.64 -17.44 -6.52
N LYS A 99 -4.27 -18.37 -7.24
CA LYS A 99 -5.72 -18.42 -7.41
C LYS A 99 -6.27 -18.15 -6.03
N VAL A 100 -6.89 -16.99 -5.84
CA VAL A 100 -7.55 -16.64 -4.60
C VAL A 100 -8.68 -17.65 -4.55
N GLY A 101 -8.43 -18.78 -3.88
CA GLY A 101 -9.48 -19.66 -3.45
C GLY A 101 -10.34 -18.76 -2.58
N VAL A 102 -11.46 -18.33 -3.15
CA VAL A 102 -12.50 -17.57 -2.46
C VAL A 102 -12.86 -18.46 -1.27
N LYS A 103 -12.25 -18.20 -0.12
CA LYS A 103 -12.67 -18.83 1.12
C LYS A 103 -14.09 -18.29 1.31
N PRO A 104 -15.13 -19.14 1.33
CA PRO A 104 -16.48 -18.67 1.56
C PRO A 104 -16.45 -17.92 2.89
N THR A 105 -16.76 -16.63 2.84
CA THR A 105 -16.94 -15.84 4.05
C THR A 105 -18.03 -16.53 4.86
N LYS A 106 -17.66 -17.09 6.02
CA LYS A 106 -18.65 -17.60 6.97
C LYS A 106 -19.49 -16.39 7.39
N LYS A 107 -20.64 -16.20 6.74
CA LYS A 107 -21.66 -15.26 7.20
C LYS A 107 -21.94 -15.64 8.65
N LYS A 108 -21.71 -14.72 9.59
CA LYS A 108 -22.16 -14.87 10.98
C LYS A 108 -23.65 -15.22 10.91
N LYS A 109 -24.06 -16.39 11.40
CA LYS A 109 -25.47 -16.72 11.59
C LYS A 109 -25.99 -15.73 12.63
N SER A 110 -26.70 -14.69 12.21
CA SER A 110 -27.56 -13.94 13.10
C SER A 110 -28.78 -14.81 13.42
N ASP A 111 -29.24 -14.80 14.67
CA ASP A 111 -30.44 -15.53 15.10
C ASP A 111 -31.74 -14.97 14.49
N TYR A 112 -31.65 -13.90 13.70
CA TYR A 112 -32.76 -13.28 12.99
C TYR A 112 -32.57 -13.35 11.48
N LYS A 113 -33.69 -13.53 10.76
CA LYS A 113 -33.80 -13.41 9.30
C LYS A 113 -34.59 -12.14 8.96
N LEU A 114 -34.32 -11.55 7.80
CA LEU A 114 -35.11 -10.43 7.27
C LEU A 114 -36.55 -10.90 6.98
N ILE A 115 -37.53 -10.04 7.27
CA ILE A 115 -38.96 -10.36 7.15
C ILE A 115 -39.31 -10.75 5.70
N ASP A 116 -38.68 -10.11 4.72
CA ASP A 116 -38.89 -10.39 3.29
C ASP A 116 -38.43 -11.79 2.84
N GLU A 117 -37.57 -12.45 3.61
CA GLU A 117 -37.08 -13.81 3.32
C GLU A 117 -37.96 -14.91 3.94
N TYR A 118 -39.02 -14.55 4.65
CA TYR A 118 -39.89 -15.51 5.32
C TYR A 118 -40.82 -16.23 4.32
N LYS A 119 -40.56 -17.51 4.08
CA LYS A 119 -41.42 -18.42 3.31
C LYS A 119 -41.97 -19.52 4.22
N PRO A 120 -43.23 -19.44 4.68
CA PRO A 120 -43.80 -20.45 5.56
C PRO A 120 -44.08 -21.74 4.78
N ASN A 121 -43.33 -22.80 5.06
CA ASN A 121 -43.51 -24.13 4.44
C ASN A 121 -44.60 -24.99 5.11
N GLY A 122 -45.58 -24.37 5.79
CA GLY A 122 -46.68 -25.09 6.45
C GLY A 122 -46.28 -26.01 7.63
N GLY A 123 -44.99 -26.13 7.95
CA GLY A 123 -44.49 -26.83 9.13
C GLY A 123 -44.53 -25.92 10.36
N PHE A 124 -44.92 -26.47 11.50
CA PHE A 124 -44.93 -25.76 12.78
C PHE A 124 -43.53 -25.23 13.12
N VAL A 125 -43.46 -23.95 13.52
CA VAL A 125 -42.20 -23.20 13.75
C VAL A 125 -41.64 -23.40 15.16
N TYR A 126 -42.40 -24.06 16.05
CA TYR A 126 -42.01 -24.29 17.43
C TYR A 126 -41.19 -25.57 17.55
N ASN A 127 -40.00 -25.47 18.14
CA ASN A 127 -39.21 -26.65 18.49
C ASN A 127 -39.72 -27.22 19.82
N GLU A 128 -39.42 -28.50 20.08
CA GLU A 128 -39.85 -29.21 21.29
C GLU A 128 -39.45 -28.49 22.59
N ASN A 129 -38.28 -27.85 22.59
CA ASN A 129 -37.78 -27.03 23.69
C ASN A 129 -38.63 -25.77 23.94
N ASP A 130 -39.18 -25.15 22.89
CA ASP A 130 -40.02 -23.96 23.01
C ASP A 130 -41.38 -24.31 23.63
N LEU A 131 -41.91 -25.50 23.32
CA LEU A 131 -43.15 -26.02 23.87
C LEU A 131 -43.01 -26.37 25.35
N LEU A 132 -41.89 -27.00 25.74
CA LEU A 132 -41.58 -27.31 27.13
C LEU A 132 -41.45 -26.04 27.99
N ALA A 133 -40.75 -25.02 27.48
CA ALA A 133 -40.63 -23.74 28.17
C ALA A 133 -41.97 -23.01 28.33
N MET A 134 -42.90 -23.20 27.37
CA MET A 134 -44.25 -22.65 27.44
C MET A 134 -45.09 -23.39 28.49
N GLN A 135 -45.00 -24.72 28.57
CA GLN A 135 -45.67 -25.53 29.60
C GLN A 135 -45.19 -25.20 31.01
N GLU A 136 -43.89 -25.00 31.20
CA GLU A 136 -43.35 -24.59 32.51
C GLU A 136 -43.88 -23.22 32.94
N LYS A 137 -44.03 -22.28 31.99
CA LYS A 137 -44.56 -20.94 32.27
C LYS A 137 -46.05 -20.95 32.57
N THR A 138 -46.84 -21.78 31.88
CA THR A 138 -48.27 -21.91 32.18
C THR A 138 -48.51 -22.57 33.53
N MET A 139 -47.70 -23.56 33.91
CA MET A 139 -47.79 -24.18 35.25
C MET A 139 -47.37 -23.25 36.39
N LYS A 140 -46.56 -22.21 36.12
CA LYS A 140 -46.21 -21.19 37.11
C LYS A 140 -47.25 -20.07 37.24
N LEU A 141 -48.20 -20.00 36.31
CA LEU A 141 -49.27 -18.99 36.30
C LEU A 141 -50.60 -19.49 36.90
N SER A 142 -50.77 -20.81 37.00
CA SER A 142 -51.85 -21.47 37.74
C SER A 142 -51.51 -21.64 39.21
#